data_AF-A0A932L1B2-F1
#
_entry.id   AF-A0A932L1B2-F1
#
_cell.length_a   1.000
_cell.length_b   1.000
_cell.length_c   1.000
_cell.angle_alpha   90.00
_cell.angle_beta   90.00
_cell.angle_gamma   90.00
#
_symmetry.space_group_name_H-M   'P 1'
#
loop_
_entity.id
_entity.type
_entity.pdbx_description
1 polymer ?
#
loop_
_entity_poly.entity_id
_entity_poly.type
_entity_poly.pdbx_seq_one_letter_code
_entity_poly.pdbx_strand_id
1 'polypeptide(L)' 'GGMVRVVGYPSTGAIAFVGQDDNAVAMGRARAVAKSLTSLGVPARKILVAADTAPHSAYDDSGAKVSIEY' A
#
# COMPACT_ATOMS: atom_id res chain seq x y z
N GLY A 1 7.97 -20.10 -4.05
CA GLY A 1 8.98 -19.51 -3.16
C GLY A 1 8.60 -18.09 -2.89
N GLY A 2 7.59 -17.91 -2.03
CA GLY A 2 6.59 -16.87 -2.24
C GLY A 2 7.08 -15.42 -2.23
N MET A 3 6.34 -14.58 -2.96
CA MET A 3 6.50 -13.12 -3.04
C MET A 3 5.36 -12.44 -2.25
N VAL A 4 5.64 -11.29 -1.66
CA VAL A 4 4.67 -10.48 -0.92
C VAL A 4 4.36 -9.24 -1.73
N ARG A 5 3.12 -9.10 -2.20
CA ARG A 5 2.66 -7.91 -2.92
C ARG A 5 1.96 -6.97 -1.95
N VAL A 6 2.45 -5.74 -1.89
CA VAL A 6 1.89 -4.64 -1.09
C VAL A 6 1.36 -3.59 -2.06
N VAL A 7 0.06 -3.34 -2.01
CA VAL A 7 -0.62 -2.34 -2.85
C VAL A 7 -1.19 -1.26 -1.95
N GLY A 8 -0.72 -0.02 -2.10
CA GLY A 8 -1.28 1.13 -1.38
C GLY A 8 -2.46 1.74 -2.12
N TYR A 9 -3.38 2.32 -1.36
CA TYR A 9 -4.57 3.01 -1.88
C TYR A 9 -4.64 4.45 -1.33
N PRO A 10 -5.10 5.41 -2.14
CA PRO A 10 -5.40 6.75 -1.65
C PRO A 10 -6.58 6.72 -0.66
N SER A 11 -6.70 7.70 0.23
CA SER A 11 -7.87 7.81 1.11
C SER A 11 -9.09 8.26 0.31
N THR A 12 -10.23 7.57 0.48
CA THR A 12 -11.49 7.87 -0.22
C THR A 12 -12.53 8.57 0.67
N GLY A 13 -12.12 9.09 1.82
CA GLY A 13 -12.98 9.80 2.79
C GLY A 13 -12.71 11.31 2.90
N ALA A 14 -13.40 11.97 3.86
CA ALA A 14 -13.33 13.42 4.14
C ALA A 14 -11.91 13.98 4.42
N ILE A 15 -10.91 13.10 4.58
CA ILE A 15 -9.48 13.43 4.58
C ILE A 15 -8.96 13.19 3.15
N ALA A 16 -9.36 14.06 2.24
CA ALA A 16 -8.58 14.29 1.03
C ALA A 16 -7.31 15.02 1.48
N PHE A 17 -6.13 14.52 1.15
CA PHE A 17 -4.90 15.29 1.32
C PHE A 17 -4.92 16.41 0.28
N VAL A 18 -5.62 17.51 0.59
CA VAL A 18 -5.82 18.63 -0.32
C VAL A 18 -4.47 19.12 -0.83
N GLY A 19 -4.19 18.90 -2.11
CA GLY A 19 -2.95 19.29 -2.78
C GLY A 19 -1.85 18.23 -2.89
N GLN A 20 -2.06 16.99 -2.42
CA GLN A 20 -1.14 15.88 -2.69
C GLN A 20 -1.64 14.97 -3.83
N ASP A 21 -0.69 14.48 -4.62
CA ASP A 21 -0.93 13.45 -5.64
C ASP A 21 -1.32 12.12 -4.97
N ASP A 22 -2.48 11.59 -5.32
CA ASP A 22 -3.02 10.32 -4.81
C ASP A 22 -2.05 9.16 -5.01
N ASN A 23 -1.28 9.18 -6.09
CA ASN A 23 -0.24 8.19 -6.34
C ASN A 23 0.88 8.28 -5.29
N ALA A 24 1.30 9.48 -4.92
CA ALA A 24 2.31 9.69 -3.89
C ALA A 24 1.82 9.23 -2.50
N VAL A 25 0.54 9.48 -2.19
CA VAL A 25 -0.09 9.01 -0.94
C VAL A 25 -0.15 7.49 -0.89
N ALA A 26 -0.68 6.86 -1.95
CA ALA A 26 -0.75 5.41 -2.08
C ALA A 26 0.63 4.75 -1.99
N MET A 27 1.63 5.29 -2.71
CA MET A 27 3.02 4.80 -2.64
C MET A 27 3.63 4.97 -1.24
N GLY A 28 3.37 6.08 -0.55
CA GLY A 28 3.83 6.32 0.81
C GLY A 28 3.29 5.26 1.78
N ARG A 29 1.99 4.95 1.68
CA ARG A 29 1.34 3.91 2.49
C ARG A 29 1.89 2.52 2.20
N ALA A 30 2.03 2.16 0.92
CA ALA A 30 2.60 0.88 0.52
C ALA A 30 4.04 0.70 1.02
N ARG A 31 4.86 1.76 0.96
CA ARG A 31 6.23 1.76 1.48
C ARG A 31 6.29 1.62 3.00
N ALA A 32 5.37 2.26 3.73
CA ALA A 32 5.30 2.13 5.18
C ALA A 32 5.04 0.67 5.58
N VAL A 33 4.10 -0.01 4.92
CA VAL A 33 3.82 -1.43 5.15
C VAL A 33 5.01 -2.31 4.76
N ALA A 34 5.64 -2.06 3.61
CA ALA A 34 6.84 -2.79 3.19
C ALA A 34 8.00 -2.66 4.19
N LYS A 35 8.18 -1.47 4.79
CA LYS A 35 9.18 -1.22 5.83
C LYS A 35 8.86 -2.04 7.10
N SER A 36 7.60 -2.06 7.52
CA SER A 36 7.15 -2.90 8.65
C SER A 36 7.38 -4.39 8.40
N LEU A 37 7.03 -4.90 7.21
CA LEU A 37 7.28 -6.29 6.83
C LEU A 37 8.77 -6.65 6.85
N THR A 38 9.62 -5.73 6.38
CA THR A 38 11.07 -5.90 6.45
C THR A 38 11.56 -5.98 7.89
N SER A 39 11.01 -5.15 8.79
CA SER A 39 11.34 -5.19 10.23
C SER A 39 10.90 -6.49 10.93
N LEU A 40 9.90 -7.17 10.37
CA LEU A 40 9.40 -8.47 10.83
C LEU A 40 10.15 -9.66 10.21
N GLY A 41 11.20 -9.41 9.42
CA GLY A 41 12.07 -10.45 8.85
C GLY A 41 11.71 -10.90 7.43
N VAL A 42 10.74 -10.28 6.76
CA VAL A 42 10.49 -10.54 5.34
C VAL A 42 11.63 -9.95 4.51
N PRO A 43 12.37 -10.72 3.69
CA PRO A 43 13.44 -10.18 2.88
C PRO A 43 12.92 -9.14 1.88
N ALA A 44 13.52 -7.94 1.85
CA ALA A 44 13.07 -6.85 0.97
C ALA A 44 12.97 -7.26 -0.51
N ARG A 45 13.87 -8.14 -0.99
CA ARG A 45 13.84 -8.68 -2.35
C ARG A 45 12.57 -9.47 -2.71
N LYS A 46 11.79 -9.88 -1.70
CA LYS A 46 10.53 -10.62 -1.87
C LYS A 46 9.30 -9.71 -1.80
N ILE A 47 9.49 -8.42 -1.54
CA ILE A 47 8.38 -7.48 -1.37
C ILE A 47 8.22 -6.66 -2.64
N LEU A 48 7.07 -6.79 -3.29
CA LEU A 48 6.66 -5.95 -4.42
C LEU A 48 5.77 -4.84 -3.89
N VAL A 49 6.13 -3.59 -4.19
CA VAL A 49 5.39 -2.40 -3.74
C VAL A 49 4.74 -1.75 -4.96
N ALA A 50 3.44 -1.55 -4.91
CA ALA A 50 2.68 -0.87 -5.94
C ALA A 50 1.71 0.13 -5.32
N ALA A 51 1.28 1.10 -6.11
CA ALA A 51 0.15 1.95 -5.81
C ALA A 51 -1.00 1.62 -6.77
N ASP A 52 -2.21 1.67 -6.24
CA ASP A 52 -3.42 1.60 -7.02
C ASP A 52 -4.26 2.83 -6.70
N THR A 53 -4.33 3.73 -7.68
CA THR A 53 -5.07 4.99 -7.59
C THR A 53 -6.50 4.85 -8.12
N ALA A 54 -6.94 3.63 -8.45
CA ALA A 54 -8.34 3.42 -8.77
C ALA A 54 -9.20 3.83 -7.56
N PRO A 55 -10.38 4.45 -7.80
CA PRO A 55 -11.31 4.75 -6.73
C PRO A 55 -11.80 3.44 -6.12
N HIS A 56 -11.22 3.07 -4.98
CA HIS A 56 -11.69 1.95 -4.17
C HIS A 56 -12.94 2.37 -3.41
N SER A 57 -13.82 1.41 -3.13
CA SER A 57 -15.06 1.66 -2.39
C SER A 57 -14.77 2.48 -1.13
N ALA A 58 -15.58 3.52 -0.88
CA ALA A 58 -15.44 4.41 0.28
C ALA A 58 -15.53 3.70 1.65
N TYR A 59 -15.81 2.40 1.65
CA TYR A 59 -15.88 1.53 2.83
C TYR A 59 -14.57 0.77 3.12
N ASP A 60 -13.56 0.83 2.24
CA ASP A 60 -12.25 0.22 2.46
C ASP A 60 -11.21 1.27 2.86
N ASP A 61 -11.14 1.57 4.16
CA ASP A 61 -10.16 2.51 4.74
C ASP A 61 -8.82 1.83 5.11
N SER A 62 -8.51 0.66 4.52
CA SER A 62 -7.31 -0.10 4.88
C SER A 62 -6.00 0.58 4.48
N GLY A 63 -6.03 1.53 3.54
CA GLY A 63 -4.88 2.34 3.09
C GLY A 63 -3.78 1.57 2.35
N ALA A 64 -3.61 0.27 2.59
CA ALA A 64 -2.79 -0.66 1.83
C ALA A 64 -3.23 -2.12 2.06
N LYS A 65 -3.18 -2.94 1.00
CA LYS A 65 -3.45 -4.38 1.02
C LYS A 65 -2.18 -5.19 0.81
N VAL A 66 -2.06 -6.28 1.54
CA VAL A 66 -0.94 -7.23 1.46
C VAL A 66 -1.46 -8.58 0.96
N SER A 67 -0.82 -9.11 -0.08
CA SER A 67 -1.11 -10.41 -0.69
C SER A 67 0.16 -11.27 -0.67
N ILE A 68 0.03 -12.56 -0.38
CA ILE A 68 1.14 -13.52 -0.45
C ILE A 68 0.88 -14.46 -1.64
N GLU A 69 1.78 -14.44 -2.62
CA GLU A 69 1.80 -15.41 -3.72
C GLU A 69 2.72 -16.57 -3.30
N TYR A 70 2.19 -17.80 -3.27
CA TYR A 70 2.90 -18.99 -2.76
C TYR A 70 3.68 -19.73 -3.86
#